data_AF-A0AAW9D5T8-F1
#
_entry.id   AF-A0AAW9D5T8-F1
#
_cell.length_a   1.000
_cell.length_b   1.000
_cell.length_c   1.000
_cell.angle_alpha   90.00
_cell.angle_beta   90.00
_cell.angle_gamma   90.00
#
_symmetry.space_group_name_H-M   'P 1'
#
loop_
_entity.id
_entity.type
_entity.pdbx_description
1 polymer ?
#
loop_
_entity_poly.entity_id
_entity_poly.type
_entity_poly.pdbx_seq_one_letter_code
_entity_poly.pdbx_strand_id
1 'polypeptide(L)'
;MIDEDGAIMHVEMSYRGQLIVMFAPEGAFGSTARTPKSAGAIAPQSFYLYVDDVDAIYRRALDAGAKSLSAPQDQFWGDRFAQIEDLDGYRWALARRIAA
;
A
#
# COMPACT_ATOMS: atom_id res chain seq x y z
N MET A 1 -15.39 -10.67 1.31
CA MET A 1 -16.64 -11.01 0.62
C MET A 1 -16.28 -11.62 -0.73
N ILE A 2 -16.90 -12.73 -1.06
CA ILE A 2 -16.74 -13.43 -2.33
C ILE A 2 -18.14 -13.52 -2.96
N ASP A 3 -18.26 -13.37 -4.28
CA ASP A 3 -19.53 -13.56 -4.98
C ASP A 3 -19.87 -15.04 -5.23
N GLU A 4 -20.98 -15.31 -5.93
CA GLU A 4 -21.46 -16.66 -6.24
C GLU A 4 -20.49 -17.44 -7.14
N ASP A 5 -19.69 -16.76 -7.96
CA ASP A 5 -18.71 -17.34 -8.87
C ASP A 5 -17.33 -17.56 -8.23
N GLY A 6 -17.17 -17.17 -6.96
CA GLY A 6 -15.91 -17.31 -6.23
C GLY A 6 -14.96 -16.12 -6.40
N ALA A 7 -15.38 -15.02 -7.01
CA ALA A 7 -14.56 -13.83 -7.18
C ALA A 7 -14.54 -12.96 -5.92
N ILE A 8 -13.38 -12.38 -5.61
CA ILE A 8 -13.21 -11.49 -4.46
C ILE A 8 -13.90 -10.15 -4.76
N MET A 9 -14.94 -9.83 -3.98
CA MET A 9 -15.71 -8.58 -4.10
C MET A 9 -15.30 -7.50 -3.11
N HIS A 10 -14.83 -7.90 -1.93
CA HIS A 10 -14.40 -6.97 -0.90
C HIS A 10 -13.41 -7.64 0.04
N VAL A 11 -12.34 -6.93 0.37
CA VAL A 11 -11.37 -7.31 1.39
C VAL A 11 -11.27 -6.19 2.40
N GLU A 12 -11.33 -6.53 3.67
CA GLU A 12 -11.01 -5.64 4.77
C GLU A 12 -9.71 -6.11 5.41
N MET A 13 -8.78 -5.17 5.63
CA MET A 13 -7.52 -5.41 6.31
C MET A 13 -7.37 -4.43 7.45
N SER A 14 -7.12 -4.94 8.65
CA SER A 14 -6.74 -4.12 9.80
C SER A 14 -5.23 -4.16 10.01
N TYR A 15 -4.63 -3.01 10.33
CA TYR A 15 -3.22 -2.91 10.70
C TYR A 15 -3.07 -2.30 12.09
N ARG A 16 -2.54 -3.10 13.03
CA ARG A 16 -2.22 -2.71 14.42
C ARG A 16 -3.35 -2.01 15.19
N GLY A 17 -4.61 -2.26 14.82
CA GLY A 17 -5.78 -1.56 15.38
C GLY A 17 -5.82 -0.06 15.08
N GLN A 18 -4.94 0.45 14.21
CA GLN A 18 -4.81 1.88 13.88
C GLN A 18 -5.40 2.21 12.52
N LEU A 19 -5.38 1.25 11.59
CA LEU A 19 -5.80 1.43 10.23
C LEU A 19 -6.71 0.28 9.80
N ILE A 20 -7.80 0.63 9.15
CA ILE A 20 -8.62 -0.31 8.38
C ILE A 20 -8.51 0.14 6.92
N VAL A 21 -8.05 -0.76 6.05
CA VAL A 21 -8.03 -0.55 4.60
C VAL A 21 -9.00 -1.53 3.96
N MET A 22 -9.85 -1.00 3.11
CA MET A 22 -10.84 -1.77 2.37
C MET A 22 -10.49 -1.75 0.89
N PHE A 23 -10.50 -2.92 0.26
CA PHE A 23 -10.27 -3.09 -1.16
C PHE A 23 -11.52 -3.71 -1.79
N ALA A 24 -11.84 -3.28 -3.00
CA ALA A 24 -12.85 -3.89 -3.85
C ALA A 24 -12.40 -3.72 -5.31
N PRO A 25 -12.88 -4.57 -6.23
CA PRO A 25 -12.65 -4.36 -7.66
C PRO A 25 -13.10 -2.96 -8.10
N GLU A 26 -12.43 -2.41 -9.10
CA GLU A 26 -12.86 -1.19 -9.77
C GLU A 26 -14.32 -1.33 -10.25
N GLY A 27 -15.15 -0.32 -10.02
CA GLY A 27 -16.57 -0.38 -10.38
C GLY A 27 -17.47 -1.16 -9.41
N ALA A 28 -16.91 -1.77 -8.35
CA ALA A 28 -17.69 -2.55 -7.40
C ALA A 28 -18.85 -1.73 -6.80
N PHE A 29 -19.99 -2.38 -6.62
CA PHE A 29 -21.23 -1.79 -6.08
C PHE A 29 -21.74 -0.57 -6.87
N GLY A 30 -21.43 -0.48 -8.17
CA GLY A 30 -21.84 0.65 -9.02
C GLY A 30 -21.02 1.93 -8.80
N SER A 31 -19.88 1.81 -8.12
CA SER A 31 -18.96 2.93 -7.90
C SER A 31 -18.33 3.41 -9.20
N THR A 32 -18.06 4.71 -9.30
CA THR A 32 -17.25 5.31 -10.39
C THR A 32 -15.77 5.43 -10.03
N ALA A 33 -15.38 4.94 -8.84
CA ALA A 33 -14.00 4.96 -8.39
C ALA A 33 -13.12 4.12 -9.29
N ARG A 34 -11.90 4.61 -9.54
CA ARG A 34 -10.89 3.97 -10.37
C ARG A 34 -9.57 3.89 -9.61
N THR A 35 -8.76 2.88 -9.91
CA THR A 35 -7.39 2.84 -9.40
C THR A 35 -6.57 4.00 -9.99
N PRO A 36 -5.54 4.52 -9.30
CA PRO A 36 -4.65 5.52 -9.87
C PRO A 36 -4.09 5.11 -11.23
N LYS A 37 -3.68 3.84 -11.36
CA LYS A 37 -3.13 3.28 -12.60
C LYS A 37 -4.15 3.28 -13.74
N SER A 38 -5.36 2.78 -13.54
CA SER A 38 -6.40 2.76 -14.59
C SER A 38 -6.88 4.16 -14.97
N ALA A 39 -6.83 5.10 -14.01
CA ALA A 39 -7.12 6.52 -14.25
C ALA A 39 -5.99 7.27 -14.98
N GLY A 40 -4.81 6.65 -15.17
CA GLY A 40 -3.63 7.31 -15.73
C GLY A 40 -3.09 8.43 -14.85
N ALA A 41 -3.32 8.34 -13.53
CA ALA A 41 -3.02 9.37 -12.56
C ALA A 41 -2.00 8.88 -11.52
N ILE A 42 -1.28 9.83 -10.95
CA ILE A 42 -0.50 9.59 -9.74
C ILE A 42 -1.46 9.62 -8.55
N ALA A 43 -1.40 8.62 -7.67
CA ALA A 43 -2.16 8.64 -6.42
C ALA A 43 -1.85 9.93 -5.64
N PRO A 44 -2.85 10.79 -5.37
CA PRO A 44 -2.62 12.05 -4.67
C PRO A 44 -2.35 11.85 -3.16
N GLN A 45 -2.59 10.64 -2.65
CA GLN A 45 -2.34 10.24 -1.27
C GLN A 45 -1.36 9.07 -1.18
N SER A 46 -0.67 8.99 -0.04
CA SER A 46 0.14 7.84 0.34
C SER A 46 -0.24 7.39 1.75
N PHE A 47 -0.24 6.09 2.00
CA PHE A 47 -0.36 5.54 3.35
C PHE A 47 1.01 5.50 4.00
N TYR A 48 1.19 6.13 5.17
CA TYR A 48 2.43 6.08 5.94
C TYR A 48 2.28 5.08 7.08
N LEU A 49 2.98 3.95 7.00
CA LEU A 49 2.84 2.82 7.91
C LEU A 49 4.11 2.61 8.71
N TYR A 50 3.97 2.55 10.03
CA TYR A 50 5.04 2.05 10.88
C TYR A 50 5.07 0.52 10.87
N VAL A 51 6.15 -0.05 10.35
CA VAL A 51 6.39 -1.49 10.23
C VAL A 51 7.56 -1.94 11.10
N ASP A 52 7.63 -3.24 11.40
CA ASP A 52 8.72 -3.80 12.20
C ASP A 52 10.06 -3.85 11.44
N ASP A 53 10.00 -4.01 10.13
CA ASP A 53 11.16 -4.12 9.26
C ASP A 53 10.85 -3.53 7.89
N VAL A 54 11.42 -2.34 7.63
CA VAL A 54 11.20 -1.60 6.38
C VAL A 54 11.83 -2.35 5.20
N ASP A 55 13.04 -2.86 5.36
CA ASP A 55 13.80 -3.54 4.31
C ASP A 55 13.13 -4.85 3.89
N ALA A 56 12.66 -5.64 4.86
CA ALA A 56 11.99 -6.90 4.59
C ALA A 56 10.64 -6.71 3.88
N ILE A 57 9.82 -5.76 4.35
CA ILE A 57 8.52 -5.48 3.73
C ILE A 57 8.69 -4.86 2.35
N TYR A 58 9.66 -3.94 2.19
CA TYR A 58 10.01 -3.35 0.91
C TYR A 58 10.40 -4.43 -0.11
N ARG A 59 11.30 -5.36 0.26
CA ARG A 59 11.72 -6.45 -0.64
C ARG A 59 10.54 -7.35 -1.02
N ARG A 60 9.72 -7.75 -0.04
CA ARG A 60 8.51 -8.54 -0.28
C ARG A 60 7.55 -7.86 -1.25
N ALA A 61 7.39 -6.53 -1.14
CA ALA A 61 6.54 -5.77 -2.05
C ALA A 61 7.09 -5.81 -3.49
N LEU A 62 8.41 -5.63 -3.66
CA LEU A 62 9.05 -5.72 -4.98
C LEU A 62 8.92 -7.12 -5.59
N ASP A 63 9.13 -8.16 -4.79
CA ASP A 63 8.98 -9.57 -5.23
C ASP A 63 7.54 -9.87 -5.68
N ALA A 64 6.55 -9.15 -5.13
CA ALA A 64 5.15 -9.22 -5.52
C ALA A 64 4.79 -8.31 -6.73
N GLY A 65 5.77 -7.62 -7.32
CA GLY A 65 5.59 -6.76 -8.49
C GLY A 65 5.30 -5.29 -8.20
N ALA A 66 5.40 -4.84 -6.94
CA ALA A 66 5.37 -3.42 -6.63
C ALA A 66 6.58 -2.70 -7.24
N LYS A 67 6.42 -1.42 -7.54
CA LYS A 67 7.48 -0.56 -8.05
C LYS A 67 8.16 0.20 -6.92
N SER A 68 9.49 0.22 -6.92
CA SER A 68 10.25 1.09 -6.03
C SER A 68 10.06 2.56 -6.42
N LEU A 69 9.69 3.39 -5.45
CA LEU A 69 9.72 4.85 -5.57
C LEU A 69 10.89 5.45 -4.77
N SER A 70 11.20 4.87 -3.62
CA SER A 70 12.35 5.22 -2.80
C SER A 70 12.86 3.97 -2.06
N ALA A 71 14.11 3.59 -2.28
CA ALA A 71 14.72 2.43 -1.63
C ALA A 71 15.04 2.71 -0.16
N PRO A 72 14.97 1.71 0.74
CA PRO A 72 15.17 1.88 2.18
C PRO A 72 16.39 2.72 2.56
N GLN A 73 16.17 3.86 3.20
CA GLN A 73 17.22 4.74 3.73
C GLN A 73 16.88 5.31 5.11
N ASP A 74 17.92 5.66 5.88
CA ASP A 74 17.77 6.36 7.15
C ASP A 74 17.56 7.85 6.87
N GLN A 75 16.59 8.45 7.54
CA GLN A 75 16.15 9.81 7.26
C GLN A 75 16.42 10.74 8.43
N PHE A 76 16.61 12.04 8.14
CA PHE A 76 16.99 13.04 9.15
C PHE A 76 15.95 13.21 10.27
N TRP A 77 14.70 12.79 10.06
CA TRP A 77 13.63 12.82 11.04
C TRP A 77 13.56 11.56 11.93
N GLY A 78 14.55 10.66 11.83
CA GLY A 78 14.70 9.52 12.73
C GLY A 78 13.94 8.25 12.33
N ASP A 79 13.56 8.11 11.06
CA ASP A 79 12.98 6.88 10.53
C ASP A 79 13.93 6.19 9.54
N ARG A 80 13.95 4.85 9.59
CA ARG A 80 14.24 4.00 8.43
C ARG A 80 13.00 4.12 7.54
N PHE A 81 13.14 4.54 6.30
CA PHE A 81 12.02 4.85 5.41
C PHE A 81 12.20 4.20 4.05
N ALA A 82 11.10 3.79 3.41
CA ALA A 82 11.04 3.43 2.00
C ALA A 82 9.68 3.82 1.42
N GLN A 83 9.60 3.95 0.09
CA GLN A 83 8.32 4.16 -0.59
C GLN A 83 8.19 3.23 -1.81
N ILE A 84 7.01 2.62 -1.94
CA ILE A 84 6.63 1.77 -3.07
C ILE A 84 5.29 2.19 -3.67
N GLU A 85 5.10 1.84 -4.93
CA GLU A 85 3.83 1.94 -5.65
C GLU A 85 3.34 0.53 -5.95
N ASP A 86 2.10 0.21 -5.55
CA ASP A 86 1.54 -1.12 -5.76
C ASP A 86 1.05 -1.35 -7.21
N LEU A 87 0.49 -2.53 -7.47
CA LEU A 87 0.06 -2.95 -8.81
C LEU A 87 -1.05 -2.07 -9.40
N ASP A 88 -1.82 -1.39 -8.54
CA ASP A 88 -2.95 -0.52 -8.88
C ASP A 88 -2.57 0.98 -8.85
N GLY A 89 -1.31 1.28 -8.52
CA GLY A 89 -0.76 2.64 -8.53
C GLY A 89 -0.95 3.41 -7.23
N TYR A 90 -1.38 2.76 -6.13
CA TYR A 90 -1.39 3.40 -4.81
C TYR A 90 0.01 3.44 -4.21
N ARG A 91 0.29 4.49 -3.43
CA ARG A 91 1.60 4.72 -2.82
C ARG A 91 1.59 4.36 -1.34
N TRP A 92 2.64 3.64 -0.95
CA TRP A 92 2.85 3.16 0.42
C TRP A 92 4.21 3.61 0.91
N ALA A 93 4.21 4.37 2.00
CA ALA A 93 5.39 4.74 2.76
C ALA A 93 5.55 3.76 3.93
N LEU A 94 6.70 3.10 3.97
CA LEU A 94 7.09 2.14 4.99
C LEU A 94 8.09 2.83 5.91
N ALA A 95 7.84 2.83 7.20
CA ALA A 95 8.70 3.52 8.15
C ALA A 95 8.92 2.70 9.41
N ARG A 96 10.07 2.92 10.05
CA ARG A 96 10.35 2.45 11.40
C ARG A 96 11.22 3.47 12.10
N ARG A 97 10.89 3.80 13.34
CA ARG A 97 11.73 4.65 14.18
C ARG A 97 13.08 3.99 14.41
N ILE A 98 14.15 4.71 14.06
CA ILE A 98 15.52 4.36 14.44
C ILE A 98 15.72 4.95 15.84
N ALA A 99 16.18 4.12 16.78
CA ALA A 99 16.54 4.64 18.09
C ALA A 99 17.65 5.70 17.94
N ALA A 100 17.52 6.82 18.65
CA ALA A 100 18.57 7.83 18.72
C ALA A 100 19.84 7.28 19.39
#